data_AF-A0A4U0VNV3-F1
#
_entry.id   AF-A0A4U0VNV3-F1
#
_cell.length_a   1.000
_cell.length_b   1.000
_cell.length_c   1.000
_cell.angle_alpha   90.00
_cell.angle_beta   90.00
_cell.angle_gamma   90.00
#
_symmetry.space_group_name_H-M   'P 1'
#
loop_
_entity.id
_entity.type
_entity.pdbx_description
1 polymer ?
#
loop_
_entity_poly.entity_id
_entity_poly.type
_entity_poly.pdbx_seq_one_letter_code
_entity_poly.pdbx_strand_id
1 'polypeptide(L)'
;MTTPPESSASCLLCGAPSTLRCSTCASKAGIDLFFCSKEHQKLVWPVHRLVCGERAHPFRLPPFSQEEADVLLERLAKPPTTSKQAELQARFLNLVENGQLPGSDIQSKVKHLVGQECAIACMHGAAGTSHTECLIRAIRKFSASWYLDLRPQPPVPSTPSMPQVEGFIKAYDHFTMENAHPIATDSIWFSMFCHRLSSHVPIVNRMDDAMAANGRLTPAHDWLFELQEQSFGSLLSFLDASLVGAETPDRARFCLVACVRVQEAYRDVTAS
;
A
#
# COMPACT_ATOMS: atom_id res chain seq x y z
N MET A 1 -32.85 -1.09 -20.10
CA MET A 1 -31.42 -0.80 -19.89
C MET A 1 -31.34 0.36 -18.91
N THR A 2 -31.29 0.05 -17.62
CA THR A 2 -31.16 1.02 -16.54
C THR A 2 -29.70 1.41 -16.43
N THR A 3 -29.41 2.69 -16.65
CA THR A 3 -28.13 3.32 -16.36
C THR A 3 -27.74 3.05 -14.90
N PRO A 4 -26.47 2.71 -14.60
CA PRO A 4 -26.02 2.60 -13.23
C PRO A 4 -26.20 3.96 -12.54
N PRO A 5 -26.52 4.00 -11.22
CA PRO A 5 -26.60 5.25 -10.48
C PRO A 5 -25.27 5.99 -10.61
N GLU A 6 -25.32 7.30 -10.89
CA GLU A 6 -24.17 8.20 -10.92
C GLU A 6 -23.35 7.98 -9.65
N SER A 7 -22.21 7.29 -9.76
CA SER A 7 -21.28 7.15 -8.65
C SER A 7 -20.82 8.56 -8.30
N SER A 8 -21.24 9.07 -7.15
CA SER A 8 -20.92 10.43 -6.72
C SER A 8 -19.41 10.63 -6.77
N ALA A 9 -18.97 11.54 -7.63
CA ALA A 9 -17.57 11.87 -7.80
C ALA A 9 -17.03 12.42 -6.47
N SER A 10 -16.29 11.58 -5.74
CA SER A 10 -15.82 11.85 -4.39
C SER A 10 -14.30 11.83 -4.36
N CYS A 11 -13.71 12.72 -3.56
CA CYS A 11 -12.28 12.73 -3.34
C CYS A 11 -11.81 11.34 -2.84
N LEU A 12 -10.75 10.81 -3.45
CA LEU A 12 -10.12 9.57 -3.03
C LEU A 12 -9.61 9.63 -1.59
N LEU A 13 -9.16 10.81 -1.16
CA LEU A 13 -8.50 11.01 0.12
C LEU A 13 -9.46 11.32 1.26
N CYS A 14 -10.52 12.10 1.06
CA CYS A 14 -11.37 12.56 2.17
C CYS A 14 -12.87 12.39 1.92
N GLY A 15 -13.27 11.84 0.77
CA GLY A 15 -14.68 11.61 0.44
C GLY A 15 -15.48 12.85 0.06
N ALA A 16 -14.93 14.07 0.18
CA ALA A 16 -15.62 15.30 -0.21
C ALA A 16 -16.01 15.29 -1.70
N PRO A 17 -17.16 15.87 -2.10
CA PRO A 17 -17.55 15.99 -3.50
C PRO A 17 -16.45 16.64 -4.35
N SER A 18 -16.24 16.14 -5.55
CA SER A 18 -15.18 16.62 -6.44
C SER A 18 -15.55 16.50 -7.90
N THR A 19 -15.06 17.44 -8.71
CA THR A 19 -15.06 17.37 -10.18
C THR A 19 -13.64 17.30 -10.75
N LEU A 20 -12.61 17.49 -9.91
CA LEU A 20 -11.21 17.44 -10.32
C LEU A 20 -10.74 15.98 -10.34
N ARG A 21 -10.49 15.44 -11.53
CA ARG A 21 -10.01 14.06 -11.75
C ARG A 21 -8.60 13.99 -12.31
N CYS A 22 -7.92 12.87 -12.08
CA CYS A 22 -6.66 12.57 -12.74
C CYS A 22 -6.88 12.29 -14.23
N SER A 23 -6.52 13.23 -15.10
CA SER A 23 -6.70 13.11 -16.56
C SER A 23 -5.95 11.92 -17.16
N THR A 24 -4.77 11.58 -16.64
CA THR A 24 -3.97 10.45 -17.12
C THR A 24 -4.66 9.11 -16.83
N CYS A 25 -5.24 8.93 -15.64
CA CYS A 25 -5.96 7.68 -15.31
C CYS A 25 -7.25 7.56 -16.12
N ALA A 26 -7.99 8.66 -16.25
CA ALA A 26 -9.19 8.71 -17.07
C ALA A 26 -8.91 8.34 -18.54
N SER A 27 -7.85 8.91 -19.12
CA SER A 27 -7.53 8.70 -20.54
C SER A 27 -6.83 7.37 -20.84
N LYS A 28 -5.94 6.89 -19.95
CA LYS A 28 -5.12 5.70 -20.21
C LYS A 28 -5.65 4.40 -19.62
N ALA A 29 -6.50 4.48 -18.59
CA ALA A 29 -6.99 3.31 -17.87
C ALA A 29 -8.52 3.31 -17.70
N GLY A 30 -9.23 4.32 -18.20
CA GLY A 30 -10.69 4.39 -18.14
C GLY A 30 -11.26 4.45 -16.73
N ILE A 31 -10.46 4.85 -15.73
CA ILE A 31 -10.88 4.96 -14.33
C ILE A 31 -10.84 6.42 -13.86
N ASP A 32 -11.95 6.85 -13.26
CA ASP A 32 -12.11 8.20 -12.75
C ASP A 32 -11.70 8.30 -11.27
N LEU A 33 -10.54 8.89 -11.04
CA LEU A 33 -9.96 9.12 -9.72
C LEU A 33 -10.05 10.61 -9.38
N PHE A 34 -10.87 10.97 -8.39
CA PHE A 34 -11.18 12.36 -8.06
C PHE A 34 -10.43 12.87 -6.83
N PHE A 35 -10.18 14.18 -6.79
CA PHE A 35 -9.57 14.91 -5.68
C PHE A 35 -10.33 16.21 -5.44
N CYS A 36 -10.73 16.55 -4.22
CA CYS A 36 -11.47 17.80 -3.98
C CYS A 36 -10.60 19.06 -4.20
N SER A 37 -9.27 18.91 -4.17
CA SER A 37 -8.32 20.01 -4.34
C SER A 37 -7.00 19.54 -4.94
N LYS A 38 -6.19 20.48 -5.44
CA LYS A 38 -4.82 20.20 -5.90
C LYS A 38 -3.91 19.79 -4.75
N GLU A 39 -4.20 20.27 -3.54
CA GLU A 39 -3.47 19.98 -2.31
C GLU A 39 -3.63 18.49 -1.95
N HIS A 40 -4.85 17.94 -2.03
CA HIS A 40 -5.09 16.52 -1.83
C HIS A 40 -4.43 15.68 -2.92
N GLN A 41 -4.50 16.12 -4.17
CA GLN A 41 -3.79 15.46 -5.27
C GLN A 41 -2.27 15.43 -5.03
N LYS A 42 -1.66 16.55 -4.62
CA LYS A 42 -0.23 16.66 -4.30
C LYS A 42 0.17 15.78 -3.12
N LEU A 43 -0.68 15.68 -2.10
CA LEU A 43 -0.44 14.83 -0.94
C LEU A 43 -0.40 13.34 -1.31
N VAL A 44 -1.34 12.90 -2.17
CA VAL A 44 -1.43 11.49 -2.61
C VAL A 44 -0.45 11.19 -3.76
N TRP A 45 0.08 12.21 -4.43
CA TRP A 45 0.97 12.05 -5.59
C TRP A 45 2.17 11.12 -5.39
N PRO A 46 2.90 11.11 -4.24
CA PRO A 46 4.06 10.24 -4.05
C PRO A 46 3.77 8.75 -4.24
N VAL A 47 2.58 8.28 -3.82
CA VAL A 47 2.12 6.91 -4.03
C VAL A 47 1.36 6.77 -5.35
N HIS A 48 0.49 7.73 -5.69
CA HIS A 48 -0.33 7.63 -6.90
C HIS A 48 0.51 7.60 -8.18
N ARG A 49 1.62 8.35 -8.24
CA ARG A 49 2.51 8.36 -9.42
C ARG A 49 3.05 6.98 -9.78
N LEU A 50 3.16 6.06 -8.81
CA LEU A 50 3.65 4.69 -9.00
C LEU A 50 2.62 3.81 -9.72
N VAL A 51 1.34 4.18 -9.61
CA VAL A 51 0.17 3.41 -10.08
C VAL A 51 -0.75 4.25 -10.97
N CYS A 52 -0.24 5.37 -11.51
CA CYS A 52 -0.99 6.29 -12.37
C CYS A 52 -0.97 5.82 -13.83
N GLY A 53 -1.95 6.29 -14.63
CA GLY A 53 -2.06 5.94 -16.04
C GLY A 53 -2.42 4.47 -16.24
N GLU A 54 -1.70 3.76 -17.10
CA GLU A 54 -1.98 2.35 -17.47
C GLU A 54 -1.89 1.36 -16.30
N ARG A 55 -1.29 1.79 -15.17
CA ARG A 55 -1.23 0.99 -13.93
C ARG A 55 -2.39 1.28 -12.98
N ALA A 56 -3.27 2.23 -13.33
CA ALA A 56 -4.39 2.62 -12.47
C ALA A 56 -5.54 1.62 -12.54
N HIS A 57 -5.74 0.98 -13.69
CA HIS A 57 -6.71 -0.09 -13.90
C HIS A 57 -6.29 -1.01 -15.07
N PRO A 58 -6.21 -2.34 -14.86
CA PRO A 58 -6.13 -3.00 -13.55
C PRO A 58 -5.04 -2.37 -12.68
N PHE A 59 -5.30 -2.27 -11.37
CA PHE A 59 -4.31 -1.71 -10.45
C PHE A 59 -3.06 -2.58 -10.48
N ARG A 60 -1.90 -1.98 -10.76
CA ARG A 60 -0.61 -2.67 -10.83
C ARG A 60 0.44 -1.91 -10.06
N LEU A 61 1.17 -2.63 -9.21
CA LEU A 61 2.34 -2.08 -8.53
C LEU A 61 3.46 -1.78 -9.54
N PRO A 62 4.38 -0.85 -9.22
CA PRO A 62 5.54 -0.65 -10.07
C PRO A 62 6.37 -1.95 -10.11
N PRO A 63 7.07 -2.22 -11.23
CA PRO A 63 8.08 -3.27 -11.30
C PRO A 63 9.12 -3.14 -10.20
N PHE A 64 9.79 -4.24 -9.85
CA PHE A 64 10.88 -4.21 -8.87
C PHE A 64 12.02 -3.32 -9.38
N SER A 65 12.40 -2.32 -8.60
CA SER A 65 13.37 -1.31 -9.02
C SER A 65 14.81 -1.71 -8.73
N GLN A 66 15.76 -1.01 -9.36
CA GLN A 66 17.18 -1.19 -9.06
C GLN A 66 17.49 -0.76 -7.61
N GLU A 67 16.84 0.30 -7.14
CA GLU A 67 17.01 0.78 -5.76
C GLU A 67 16.54 -0.27 -4.74
N GLU A 68 15.42 -0.96 -5.02
CA GLU A 68 14.96 -2.07 -4.17
C GLU A 68 15.98 -3.22 -4.14
N ALA A 69 16.56 -3.55 -5.30
CA ALA A 69 17.62 -4.56 -5.41
C ALA A 69 18.87 -4.18 -4.61
N ASP A 70 19.32 -2.93 -4.73
CA ASP A 70 20.51 -2.43 -4.05
C ASP A 70 20.32 -2.43 -2.53
N VAL A 71 19.17 -1.96 -2.05
CA VAL A 71 18.80 -1.99 -0.62
C VAL A 71 18.74 -3.42 -0.09
N LEU A 72 18.16 -4.36 -0.85
CA LEU A 72 18.12 -5.77 -0.45
C LEU A 72 19.52 -6.35 -0.33
N LEU A 73 20.38 -6.12 -1.33
CA LEU A 73 21.76 -6.62 -1.32
C LEU A 73 22.59 -6.00 -0.20
N GLU A 74 22.44 -4.71 0.07
CA GLU A 74 23.10 -4.04 1.19
C GLU A 74 22.68 -4.66 2.53
N ARG A 75 21.38 -4.92 2.71
CA ARG A 75 20.86 -5.57 3.93
C ARG A 75 21.41 -6.98 4.10
N LEU A 76 21.55 -7.75 3.02
CA LEU A 76 22.08 -9.11 3.06
C LEU A 76 23.60 -9.16 3.26
N ALA A 77 24.34 -8.14 2.80
CA ALA A 77 25.79 -8.08 2.93
C ALA A 77 26.26 -7.71 4.36
N LYS A 78 25.45 -6.98 5.13
CA LYS A 78 25.81 -6.54 6.48
C LYS A 78 25.49 -7.61 7.53
N PRO A 79 26.39 -7.93 8.47
CA PRO A 79 26.07 -8.79 9.60
C PRO A 79 24.90 -8.23 10.43
N PRO A 80 23.98 -9.08 10.92
CA PRO A 80 22.90 -8.62 11.77
C PRO A 80 23.43 -8.15 13.13
N THR A 81 22.93 -7.01 13.61
CA THR A 81 23.27 -6.49 14.95
C THR A 81 22.22 -6.87 16.00
N THR A 82 21.07 -7.39 15.58
CA THR A 82 19.98 -7.83 16.46
C THR A 82 19.41 -9.17 15.99
N SER A 83 18.78 -9.90 16.92
CA SER A 83 18.07 -11.15 16.60
C SER A 83 16.98 -10.94 15.54
N LYS A 84 16.26 -9.81 15.62
CA LYS A 84 15.21 -9.47 14.66
C LYS A 84 15.76 -9.22 13.25
N GLN A 85 16.91 -8.53 13.16
CA GLN A 85 17.60 -8.34 11.88
C GLN A 85 18.06 -9.67 11.29
N ALA A 86 18.62 -10.56 12.12
CA ALA A 86 19.03 -11.90 11.68
C ALA A 86 17.84 -12.71 11.13
N GLU A 87 16.69 -12.66 11.81
CA GLU A 87 15.45 -13.30 11.36
C GLU A 87 15.01 -12.79 9.98
N LEU A 88 14.98 -11.47 9.78
CA LEU A 88 14.58 -10.87 8.51
C LEU A 88 15.56 -11.18 7.37
N GLN A 89 16.87 -11.12 7.65
CA GLN A 89 17.89 -11.52 6.67
C GLN A 89 17.75 -12.98 6.27
N ALA A 90 17.52 -13.89 7.22
CA ALA A 90 17.30 -15.30 6.93
C ALA A 90 16.05 -15.52 6.06
N ARG A 91 14.96 -14.77 6.30
CA ARG A 91 13.76 -14.82 5.45
C ARG A 91 14.05 -14.33 4.03
N PHE A 92 14.79 -13.23 3.86
CA PHE A 92 15.19 -12.74 2.53
C PHE A 92 16.05 -13.76 1.78
N LEU A 93 17.04 -14.35 2.44
CA LEU A 93 17.88 -15.40 1.84
C LEU A 93 17.03 -16.59 1.42
N ASN A 94 16.16 -17.08 2.31
CA ASN A 94 15.27 -18.20 2.00
C ASN A 94 14.39 -17.93 0.78
N LEU A 95 13.82 -16.73 0.68
CA LEU A 95 13.02 -16.31 -0.47
C LEU A 95 13.83 -16.32 -1.78
N VAL A 96 15.02 -15.70 -1.78
CA VAL A 96 15.83 -15.58 -2.99
C VAL A 96 16.42 -16.94 -3.40
N GLU A 97 16.88 -17.74 -2.43
CA GLU A 97 17.49 -19.04 -2.70
C GLU A 97 16.50 -20.03 -3.29
N ASN A 98 15.31 -20.12 -2.69
CA ASN A 98 14.26 -21.06 -3.09
C ASN A 98 13.31 -20.48 -4.16
N GLY A 99 13.53 -19.22 -4.56
CA GLY A 99 12.69 -18.44 -5.47
C GLY A 99 12.58 -18.93 -6.92
N GLN A 100 13.17 -20.08 -7.26
CA GLN A 100 13.30 -20.61 -8.63
C GLN A 100 13.83 -19.57 -9.64
N LEU A 101 14.67 -18.65 -9.18
CA LEU A 101 15.25 -17.59 -9.99
C LEU A 101 16.49 -18.06 -10.75
N PRO A 102 16.73 -17.58 -11.99
CA PRO A 102 17.99 -17.76 -12.69
C PRO A 102 19.17 -17.14 -11.91
N GLY A 103 20.33 -17.80 -11.99
CA GLY A 103 21.57 -17.34 -11.38
C GLY A 103 22.13 -18.29 -10.33
N SER A 104 23.46 -18.32 -10.21
CA SER A 104 24.20 -19.19 -9.29
C SER A 104 24.33 -18.62 -7.88
N ASP A 105 24.22 -17.30 -7.74
CA ASP A 105 24.45 -16.57 -6.48
C ASP A 105 23.31 -15.58 -6.20
N ILE A 106 23.25 -15.10 -4.95
CA ILE A 106 22.22 -14.16 -4.47
C ILE A 106 22.19 -12.87 -5.29
N GLN A 107 23.34 -12.32 -5.65
CA GLN A 107 23.42 -11.06 -6.38
C GLN A 107 22.81 -11.19 -7.77
N SER A 108 23.17 -12.24 -8.50
CA SER A 108 22.64 -12.54 -9.83
C SER A 108 21.13 -12.79 -9.78
N LYS A 109 20.66 -13.53 -8.76
CA LYS A 109 19.22 -13.77 -8.55
C LYS A 109 18.44 -12.49 -8.24
N VAL A 110 18.94 -11.63 -7.34
CA VAL A 110 18.28 -10.34 -7.03
C VAL A 110 18.28 -9.42 -8.25
N LYS A 111 19.37 -9.36 -9.04
CA LYS A 111 19.41 -8.60 -10.29
C LYS A 111 18.37 -9.06 -11.31
N HIS A 112 18.06 -10.36 -11.36
CA HIS A 112 17.03 -10.89 -12.25
C HIS A 112 15.62 -10.35 -11.92
N LEU A 113 15.38 -9.96 -10.67
CA LEU A 113 14.09 -9.39 -10.26
C LEU A 113 13.87 -7.98 -10.83
N VAL A 114 14.93 -7.25 -11.14
CA VAL A 114 14.84 -5.85 -11.59
C VAL A 114 14.03 -5.77 -12.89
N GLY A 115 13.02 -4.90 -12.90
CA GLY A 115 12.10 -4.70 -14.01
C GLY A 115 10.97 -5.74 -14.11
N GLN A 116 10.95 -6.77 -13.24
CA GLN A 116 9.86 -7.74 -13.20
C GLN A 116 8.65 -7.16 -12.47
N GLU A 117 7.45 -7.55 -12.92
CA GLU A 117 6.19 -7.11 -12.33
C GLU A 117 5.98 -7.69 -10.92
N CYS A 118 5.06 -7.11 -10.16
CA CYS A 118 4.75 -7.52 -8.80
C CYS A 118 3.26 -7.82 -8.65
N ALA A 119 2.93 -8.98 -8.10
CA ALA A 119 1.57 -9.31 -7.74
C ALA A 119 1.11 -8.48 -6.53
N ILE A 120 -0.14 -8.00 -6.55
CA ILE A 120 -0.76 -7.38 -5.37
C ILE A 120 -1.34 -8.46 -4.45
N ALA A 121 -1.88 -9.53 -5.03
CA ALA A 121 -2.43 -10.67 -4.33
C ALA A 121 -1.75 -11.94 -4.83
N CYS A 122 -1.15 -12.70 -3.91
CA CYS A 122 -0.61 -14.03 -4.18
C CYS A 122 -1.54 -15.05 -3.60
N MET A 123 -2.53 -15.44 -4.39
CA MET A 123 -3.41 -16.55 -4.05
C MET A 123 -2.72 -17.83 -4.53
N HIS A 124 -2.53 -18.81 -3.64
CA HIS A 124 -2.06 -20.13 -4.06
C HIS A 124 -3.02 -20.69 -5.11
N GLY A 125 -2.53 -20.91 -6.34
CA GLY A 125 -3.32 -21.48 -7.44
C GLY A 125 -4.15 -20.48 -8.27
N ALA A 126 -3.99 -19.16 -8.10
CA ALA A 126 -4.57 -18.21 -9.04
C ALA A 126 -3.92 -18.33 -10.42
N ALA A 127 -4.73 -18.59 -11.44
CA ALA A 127 -4.27 -18.68 -12.81
C ALA A 127 -3.68 -17.33 -13.28
N GLY A 128 -2.41 -17.34 -13.71
CA GLY A 128 -1.78 -16.20 -14.40
C GLY A 128 -0.74 -15.41 -13.61
N THR A 129 -0.61 -15.58 -12.30
CA THR A 129 0.45 -14.92 -11.51
C THR A 129 1.75 -15.71 -11.59
N SER A 130 2.85 -15.08 -12.01
CA SER A 130 4.15 -15.75 -12.05
C SER A 130 4.74 -15.96 -10.65
N HIS A 131 5.56 -16.99 -10.49
CA HIS A 131 6.29 -17.23 -9.23
C HIS A 131 7.17 -16.02 -8.84
N THR A 132 7.79 -15.39 -9.84
CA THR A 132 8.63 -14.20 -9.69
C THR A 132 7.85 -13.01 -9.14
N GLU A 133 6.63 -12.75 -9.64
CA GLU A 133 5.77 -11.68 -9.14
C GLU A 133 5.42 -11.87 -7.65
N CYS A 134 5.18 -13.11 -7.23
CA CYS A 134 4.88 -13.41 -5.84
C CYS A 134 6.10 -13.33 -4.93
N LEU A 135 7.27 -13.70 -5.44
CA LEU A 135 8.52 -13.52 -4.74
C LEU A 135 8.82 -12.03 -4.50
N ILE A 136 8.64 -11.17 -5.50
CA ILE A 136 8.82 -9.72 -5.36
C ILE A 136 7.88 -9.15 -4.31
N ARG A 137 6.61 -9.57 -4.33
CA ARG A 137 5.64 -9.19 -3.31
C ARG A 137 6.09 -9.61 -1.90
N ALA A 138 6.59 -10.83 -1.74
CA ALA A 138 7.08 -11.33 -0.45
C ALA A 138 8.31 -10.55 0.03
N ILE A 139 9.24 -10.21 -0.87
CA ILE A 139 10.39 -9.34 -0.56
C ILE A 139 9.89 -7.99 -0.06
N ARG A 140 8.97 -7.34 -0.76
CA ARG A 140 8.41 -6.04 -0.34
C ARG A 140 7.66 -6.15 1.00
N LYS A 141 6.93 -7.23 1.26
CA LYS A 141 6.29 -7.50 2.56
C LYS A 141 7.31 -7.54 3.70
N PHE A 142 8.41 -8.27 3.53
CA PHE A 142 9.47 -8.32 4.55
C PHE A 142 10.29 -7.03 4.61
N SER A 143 10.43 -6.31 3.51
CA SER A 143 11.00 -4.96 3.48
C SER A 143 10.18 -4.02 4.37
N ALA A 144 8.85 -4.07 4.31
CA ALA A 144 7.99 -3.27 5.20
C ALA A 144 8.23 -3.61 6.68
N SER A 145 8.38 -4.90 7.03
CA SER A 145 8.77 -5.31 8.39
C SER A 145 10.13 -4.79 8.81
N TRP A 146 11.10 -4.70 7.90
CA TRP A 146 12.40 -4.10 8.19
C TRP A 146 12.26 -2.64 8.66
N TYR A 147 11.42 -1.84 7.99
CA TYR A 147 11.22 -0.44 8.35
C TYR A 147 10.45 -0.26 9.66
N LEU A 148 9.58 -1.19 10.05
CA LEU A 148 8.79 -1.09 11.28
C LEU A 148 9.53 -1.68 12.48
N ASP A 149 10.04 -2.90 12.34
CA ASP A 149 10.54 -3.70 13.45
C ASP A 149 11.96 -3.28 13.85
N LEU A 150 12.72 -2.70 12.91
CA LEU A 150 14.09 -2.21 13.16
C LEU A 150 14.16 -0.69 13.24
N ARG A 151 13.00 0.00 13.27
CA ARG A 151 12.96 1.44 13.49
C ARG A 151 13.49 1.74 14.90
N PRO A 152 14.43 2.67 15.06
CA PRO A 152 14.79 3.17 16.39
C PRO A 152 13.55 3.66 17.13
N GLN A 153 13.46 3.34 18.41
CA GLN A 153 12.41 3.83 19.30
C GLN A 153 13.07 4.61 20.47
N PRO A 154 12.87 5.94 20.57
CA PRO A 154 12.08 6.79 19.67
C PRO A 154 12.73 6.95 18.28
N PRO A 155 11.95 7.30 17.24
CA PRO A 155 12.53 7.55 15.92
C PRO A 155 13.47 8.74 15.96
N VAL A 156 14.61 8.63 15.27
CA VAL A 156 15.57 9.74 15.11
C VAL A 156 15.41 10.40 13.74
N PRO A 157 15.75 11.70 13.57
CA PRO A 157 15.54 12.43 12.31
C PRO A 157 16.22 11.83 11.07
N SER A 158 17.28 11.04 11.26
CA SER A 158 17.99 10.34 10.17
C SER A 158 17.34 9.01 9.75
N THR A 159 16.27 8.59 10.42
CA THR A 159 15.57 7.35 10.10
C THR A 159 14.83 7.52 8.77
N PRO A 160 15.12 6.72 7.73
CA PRO A 160 14.38 6.82 6.47
C PRO A 160 12.92 6.44 6.69
N SER A 161 12.00 7.20 6.09
CA SER A 161 10.59 6.84 6.05
C SER A 161 10.37 5.58 5.23
N MET A 162 9.29 4.87 5.53
CA MET A 162 8.93 3.68 4.78
C MET A 162 8.62 4.06 3.33
N PRO A 163 9.19 3.37 2.33
CA PRO A 163 8.84 3.65 0.94
C PRO A 163 7.36 3.33 0.67
N GLN A 164 6.80 4.03 -0.33
CA GLN A 164 5.35 4.03 -0.57
C GLN A 164 4.80 2.64 -0.93
N VAL A 165 5.59 1.81 -1.62
CA VAL A 165 5.18 0.47 -2.06
C VAL A 165 5.09 -0.48 -0.87
N GLU A 166 6.09 -0.49 0.00
CA GLU A 166 6.07 -1.23 1.27
C GLU A 166 4.93 -0.78 2.18
N GLY A 167 4.73 0.54 2.29
CA GLY A 167 3.62 1.11 3.06
C GLY A 167 2.26 0.64 2.53
N PHE A 168 2.09 0.64 1.21
CA PHE A 168 0.88 0.11 0.59
C PHE A 168 0.71 -1.40 0.81
N ILE A 169 1.76 -2.21 0.61
CA ILE A 169 1.68 -3.67 0.81
C ILE A 169 1.33 -4.00 2.25
N LYS A 170 1.93 -3.29 3.22
CA LYS A 170 1.62 -3.46 4.64
C LYS A 170 0.17 -3.11 4.94
N ALA A 171 -0.31 -1.97 4.44
CA ALA A 171 -1.70 -1.57 4.60
C ALA A 171 -2.62 -2.61 3.95
N TYR A 172 -2.36 -2.98 2.70
CA TYR A 172 -3.14 -3.99 1.98
C TYR A 172 -3.22 -5.32 2.71
N ASP A 173 -2.09 -5.88 3.19
CA ASP A 173 -2.08 -7.13 3.96
C ASP A 173 -2.88 -7.01 5.25
N HIS A 174 -2.80 -5.86 5.92
CA HIS A 174 -3.56 -5.58 7.13
C HIS A 174 -5.08 -5.55 6.88
N PHE A 175 -5.54 -4.85 5.84
CA PHE A 175 -6.98 -4.73 5.53
C PHE A 175 -7.57 -5.91 4.78
N THR A 176 -6.75 -6.85 4.30
CA THR A 176 -7.20 -8.02 3.54
C THR A 176 -6.87 -9.36 4.23
N MET A 177 -6.28 -9.33 5.43
CA MET A 177 -5.73 -10.51 6.13
C MET A 177 -4.92 -11.40 5.19
N GLU A 178 -3.91 -10.81 4.56
CA GLU A 178 -3.00 -11.51 3.64
C GLU A 178 -3.71 -12.18 2.44
N ASN A 179 -4.76 -11.56 1.91
CA ASN A 179 -5.63 -12.11 0.85
C ASN A 179 -6.50 -13.30 1.30
N ALA A 180 -7.12 -13.20 2.47
CA ALA A 180 -8.03 -14.24 2.97
C ALA A 180 -9.21 -14.57 2.02
N HIS A 181 -9.50 -13.72 1.03
CA HIS A 181 -10.61 -13.88 0.10
C HIS A 181 -10.19 -13.67 -1.38
N PRO A 182 -10.63 -14.54 -2.32
CA PRO A 182 -10.41 -14.37 -3.75
C PRO A 182 -10.90 -13.02 -4.26
N ILE A 183 -10.26 -12.49 -5.30
CA ILE A 183 -10.76 -11.29 -5.96
C ILE A 183 -10.45 -11.21 -7.44
N ALA A 184 -11.41 -10.64 -8.16
CA ALA A 184 -11.21 -10.11 -9.50
C ALA A 184 -10.31 -8.87 -9.40
N THR A 185 -8.98 -9.09 -9.48
CA THR A 185 -7.97 -8.02 -9.43
C THR A 185 -8.03 -7.09 -10.65
N ASP A 186 -8.76 -7.50 -11.67
CA ASP A 186 -9.09 -6.77 -12.89
C ASP A 186 -10.39 -5.96 -12.78
N SER A 187 -11.11 -5.99 -11.64
CA SER A 187 -12.32 -5.18 -11.47
C SER A 187 -12.02 -3.70 -11.20
N ILE A 188 -12.93 -2.82 -11.65
CA ILE A 188 -12.88 -1.39 -11.33
C ILE A 188 -12.98 -1.17 -9.82
N TRP A 189 -13.84 -1.94 -9.16
CA TRP A 189 -14.00 -1.90 -7.70
C TRP A 189 -12.67 -2.15 -6.98
N PHE A 190 -11.95 -3.21 -7.36
CA PHE A 190 -10.66 -3.53 -6.75
C PHE A 190 -9.64 -2.43 -6.98
N SER A 191 -9.61 -1.87 -8.19
CA SER A 191 -8.71 -0.78 -8.52
C SER A 191 -9.01 0.46 -7.68
N MET A 192 -10.29 0.81 -7.52
CA MET A 192 -10.74 1.92 -6.66
C MET A 192 -10.41 1.69 -5.18
N PHE A 193 -10.63 0.47 -4.68
CA PHE A 193 -10.24 0.06 -3.33
C PHE A 193 -8.74 0.28 -3.10
N CYS A 194 -7.88 -0.20 -4.00
CA CYS A 194 -6.44 -0.04 -3.89
C CYS A 194 -6.00 1.43 -3.97
N HIS A 195 -6.59 2.25 -4.84
CA HIS A 195 -6.27 3.70 -4.88
C HIS A 195 -6.66 4.40 -3.58
N ARG A 196 -7.88 4.17 -3.08
CA ARG A 196 -8.32 4.72 -1.79
C ARG A 196 -7.40 4.27 -0.66
N LEU A 197 -7.13 2.98 -0.57
CA LEU A 197 -6.25 2.41 0.45
C LEU A 197 -4.83 2.98 0.38
N SER A 198 -4.26 3.11 -0.82
CA SER A 198 -2.93 3.67 -1.01
C SER A 198 -2.85 5.14 -0.60
N SER A 199 -3.96 5.88 -0.69
CA SER A 199 -4.00 7.30 -0.34
C SER A 199 -3.77 7.58 1.16
N HIS A 200 -3.91 6.56 2.01
CA HIS A 200 -3.57 6.65 3.43
C HIS A 200 -2.06 6.64 3.69
N VAL A 201 -1.25 6.01 2.82
CA VAL A 201 0.18 5.80 3.04
C VAL A 201 0.94 7.14 3.22
N PRO A 202 0.74 8.17 2.38
CA PRO A 202 1.40 9.45 2.58
C PRO A 202 0.99 10.19 3.86
N ILE A 203 -0.21 9.96 4.39
CA ILE A 203 -0.65 10.57 5.66
C ILE A 203 0.14 9.94 6.82
N VAL A 204 0.16 8.60 6.87
CA VAL A 204 0.89 7.85 7.89
C VAL A 204 2.38 8.20 7.86
N ASN A 205 2.99 8.24 6.67
CA ASN A 205 4.40 8.63 6.54
C ASN A 205 4.67 10.04 7.08
N ARG A 206 3.79 11.02 6.82
CA ARG A 206 3.97 12.39 7.36
C ARG A 206 3.86 12.44 8.88
N MET A 207 2.99 11.62 9.46
CA MET A 207 2.92 11.50 10.91
C MET A 207 4.17 10.85 11.48
N ASP A 208 4.67 9.80 10.83
CA ASP A 208 5.93 9.16 11.20
C ASP A 208 7.11 10.13 11.15
N ASP A 209 7.18 10.94 10.11
CA ASP A 209 8.21 11.98 9.94
C ASP A 209 8.08 13.06 11.03
N ALA A 210 6.85 13.50 11.33
CA ALA A 210 6.58 14.47 12.39
C ALA A 210 6.96 13.93 13.78
N MET A 211 6.66 12.67 14.06
CA MET A 211 7.08 11.99 15.29
C MET A 211 8.60 11.87 15.37
N ALA A 212 9.28 11.53 14.27
CA ALA A 212 10.74 11.44 14.23
C ALA A 212 11.42 12.80 14.43
N ALA A 213 10.84 13.87 13.90
CA ALA A 213 11.39 15.22 14.02
C ALA A 213 11.20 15.81 15.43
N ASN A 214 10.06 15.52 16.08
CA ASN A 214 9.65 16.21 17.30
C ASN A 214 9.61 15.33 18.56
N GLY A 215 9.85 14.02 18.42
CA GLY A 215 9.67 13.02 19.48
C GLY A 215 8.20 12.76 19.86
N ARG A 216 7.26 13.57 19.37
CA ARG A 216 5.82 13.48 19.57
C ARG A 216 5.08 14.26 18.48
N LEU A 217 3.81 13.96 18.27
CA LEU A 217 2.92 14.85 17.52
C LEU A 217 2.55 16.06 18.41
N THR A 218 2.34 17.22 17.78
CA THR A 218 2.05 18.50 18.46
C THR A 218 0.80 19.11 17.86
N PRO A 219 0.18 20.14 18.47
CA PRO A 219 -1.02 20.79 17.91
C PRO A 219 -0.84 21.32 16.47
N ALA A 220 0.40 21.60 16.05
CA ALA A 220 0.69 21.97 14.65
C ALA A 220 0.42 20.83 13.65
N HIS A 221 0.20 19.60 14.14
CA HIS A 221 -0.07 18.39 13.39
C HIS A 221 -1.52 17.90 13.54
N ASP A 222 -2.40 18.63 14.24
CA ASP A 222 -3.81 18.22 14.44
C ASP A 222 -4.53 17.96 13.11
N TRP A 223 -4.20 18.74 12.09
CA TRP A 223 -4.72 18.56 10.73
C TRP A 223 -4.37 17.19 10.11
N LEU A 224 -3.27 16.53 10.51
CA LEU A 224 -2.93 15.18 10.04
C LEU A 224 -3.89 14.14 10.62
N PHE A 225 -4.28 14.30 11.89
CA PHE A 225 -5.26 13.42 12.55
C PHE A 225 -6.64 13.59 11.91
N GLU A 226 -7.08 14.84 11.74
CA GLU A 226 -8.35 15.14 11.06
C GLU A 226 -8.38 14.56 9.65
N LEU A 227 -7.29 14.72 8.90
CA LEU A 227 -7.19 14.20 7.54
C LEU A 227 -7.12 12.67 7.50
N GLN A 228 -6.44 12.05 8.46
CA GLN A 228 -6.45 10.59 8.61
C GLN A 228 -7.86 10.09 8.90
N GLU A 229 -8.59 10.71 9.83
CA GLU A 229 -9.95 10.32 10.17
C GLU A 229 -10.89 10.48 8.95
N GLN A 230 -10.80 11.61 8.23
CA GLN A 230 -11.56 11.82 7.00
C GLN A 230 -11.24 10.76 5.93
N SER A 231 -9.97 10.38 5.82
CA SER A 231 -9.53 9.34 4.88
C SER A 231 -10.10 7.97 5.23
N PHE A 232 -10.05 7.59 6.51
CA PHE A 232 -10.68 6.36 6.97
C PHE A 232 -12.19 6.38 6.80
N GLY A 233 -12.84 7.49 7.15
CA GLY A 233 -14.27 7.69 6.91
C GLY A 233 -14.63 7.50 5.44
N SER A 234 -13.84 8.07 4.52
CA SER A 234 -14.06 7.91 3.08
C SER A 234 -13.88 6.47 2.60
N LEU A 235 -12.90 5.73 3.12
CA LEU A 235 -12.70 4.32 2.78
C LEU A 235 -13.85 3.47 3.31
N LEU A 236 -14.29 3.71 4.54
CA LEU A 236 -15.44 3.04 5.15
C LEU A 236 -16.73 3.29 4.36
N SER A 237 -17.03 4.53 3.98
CA SER A 237 -18.21 4.84 3.17
C SER A 237 -18.16 4.17 1.79
N PHE A 238 -16.97 4.07 1.18
CA PHE A 238 -16.81 3.31 -0.06
C PHE A 238 -17.09 1.82 0.13
N LEU A 239 -16.56 1.20 1.19
CA LEU A 239 -16.78 -0.21 1.50
C LEU A 239 -18.25 -0.50 1.85
N ASP A 240 -18.89 0.38 2.62
CA ASP A 240 -20.31 0.27 2.98
C ASP A 240 -21.22 0.40 1.75
N ALA A 241 -20.99 1.39 0.89
CA ALA A 241 -21.70 1.52 -0.39
C ALA A 241 -21.51 0.30 -1.29
N SER A 242 -20.36 -0.39 -1.16
CA SER A 242 -20.08 -1.62 -1.90
C SER A 242 -20.85 -2.83 -1.37
N LEU A 243 -21.38 -2.79 -0.15
CA LEU A 243 -22.28 -3.85 0.35
C LEU A 243 -23.63 -3.82 -0.37
N VAL A 244 -24.05 -2.63 -0.82
CA VAL A 244 -25.33 -2.42 -1.49
C VAL A 244 -25.11 -2.50 -3.00
N GLY A 245 -25.03 -3.73 -3.52
CA GLY A 245 -25.06 -4.01 -4.96
C GLY A 245 -23.76 -4.50 -5.61
N ALA A 246 -22.72 -4.88 -4.85
CA ALA A 246 -21.53 -5.48 -5.44
C ALA A 246 -21.67 -6.97 -5.75
N GLU A 247 -20.89 -7.44 -6.71
CA GLU A 247 -20.64 -8.86 -6.97
C GLU A 247 -19.86 -9.55 -5.81
N THR A 248 -19.24 -8.77 -4.90
CA THR A 248 -18.34 -9.28 -3.83
C THR A 248 -18.64 -8.70 -2.42
N PRO A 249 -19.86 -8.86 -1.88
CA PRO A 249 -20.25 -8.26 -0.59
C PRO A 249 -19.48 -8.81 0.61
N ASP A 250 -19.07 -10.08 0.57
CA ASP A 250 -18.35 -10.70 1.69
C ASP A 250 -16.97 -10.06 1.92
N ARG A 251 -16.29 -9.62 0.86
CA ARG A 251 -15.02 -8.93 1.03
C ARG A 251 -15.19 -7.48 1.42
N ALA A 252 -16.18 -6.77 0.87
CA ALA A 252 -16.49 -5.42 1.33
C ALA A 252 -16.76 -5.44 2.85
N ARG A 253 -17.53 -6.45 3.33
CA ARG A 253 -17.78 -6.68 4.75
C ARG A 253 -16.49 -6.97 5.51
N PHE A 254 -15.64 -7.83 4.97
CA PHE A 254 -14.36 -8.16 5.58
C PHE A 254 -13.45 -6.94 5.74
N CYS A 255 -13.21 -6.20 4.65
CA CYS A 255 -12.38 -5.00 4.68
C CYS A 255 -12.99 -3.92 5.58
N LEU A 256 -14.32 -3.82 5.64
CA LEU A 256 -15.03 -2.92 6.54
C LEU A 256 -14.72 -3.24 8.01
N VAL A 257 -14.80 -4.52 8.41
CA VAL A 257 -14.46 -4.96 9.77
C VAL A 257 -13.00 -4.64 10.12
N ALA A 258 -12.07 -4.85 9.17
CA ALA A 258 -10.66 -4.49 9.38
C ALA A 258 -10.47 -2.97 9.53
N CYS A 259 -11.15 -2.16 8.70
CA CYS A 259 -11.11 -0.70 8.78
C CYS A 259 -11.65 -0.16 10.11
N VAL A 260 -12.77 -0.70 10.58
CA VAL A 260 -13.35 -0.33 11.88
C VAL A 260 -12.36 -0.61 13.02
N ARG A 261 -11.76 -1.81 13.05
CA ARG A 261 -10.76 -2.17 14.07
C ARG A 261 -9.54 -1.24 14.09
N VAL A 262 -9.05 -0.85 12.92
CA VAL A 262 -7.93 0.10 12.82
C VAL A 262 -8.32 1.48 13.34
N GLN A 263 -9.51 1.94 12.96
CA GLN A 263 -10.01 3.23 13.41
C GLN A 263 -10.23 3.26 14.94
N GLU A 264 -10.77 2.18 15.52
CA GLU A 264 -10.93 2.02 16.96
C GLU A 264 -9.58 2.02 17.69
N ALA A 265 -8.64 1.19 17.24
CA ALA A 265 -7.30 1.14 17.84
C ALA A 265 -6.57 2.49 17.77
N TYR A 266 -6.79 3.25 16.71
CA TYR A 266 -6.22 4.59 16.58
C TYR A 266 -6.86 5.59 17.54
N ARG A 267 -8.20 5.57 17.67
CA ARG A 267 -8.92 6.45 18.61
C ARG A 267 -8.46 6.24 20.04
N ASP A 268 -8.25 4.98 20.44
CA ASP A 268 -7.76 4.64 21.78
C ASP A 268 -6.38 5.23 22.07
N VAL A 269 -5.47 5.23 21.09
CA VAL A 269 -4.12 5.81 21.21
C VAL A 269 -4.17 7.35 21.27
N THR A 270 -5.12 7.97 20.57
CA THR A 270 -5.23 9.46 20.55
C THR A 270 -6.02 10.03 21.72
N ALA A 271 -6.82 9.22 22.42
CA ALA A 271 -7.60 9.65 23.58
C ALA A 271 -6.80 9.67 24.89
N SER A 272 -5.61 9.06 24.90
CA SER A 272 -4.67 8.99 26.04
C SER A 272 -3.59 10.07 25.99
#